data_AF-A0A968GTE2-F1
#
_entry.id   AF-A0A968GTE2-F1
#
_cell.length_a   1.000
_cell.length_b   1.000
_cell.length_c   1.000
_cell.angle_alpha   90.00
_cell.angle_beta   90.00
_cell.angle_gamma   90.00
#
_symmetry.space_group_name_H-M   'P 1'
#
loop_
_entity.id
_entity.type
_entity.pdbx_description
1 polymer ?
#
loop_
_entity_poly.entity_id
_entity_poly.type
_entity_poly.pdbx_seq_one_letter_code
_entity_poly.pdbx_strand_id
1 'polypeptide(L)'
;MKKMFLPVIIIFILFSSGYSQQRMRQGQDQRPLQRIEQWERLKLIDVLSLNEETAIRFFARRHENQKKMKEILDQRDDAIRELEDYIRSGNQNDATFKDKLNALLSLENNISKERENFLRSLSDLLSPMQIAKLVVFESRFRKEVRESLMGKGKPPKDN
;
A
#
# COMPACT_ATOMS: atom_id res chain seq x y z
N MET A 1 19.53 17.84 -57.93
CA MET A 1 18.54 17.21 -57.03
C MET A 1 19.11 16.71 -55.69
N LYS A 2 20.13 17.37 -55.09
CA LYS A 2 20.70 16.98 -53.78
C LYS A 2 20.43 17.99 -52.65
N LYS A 3 19.92 19.19 -52.97
CA LYS A 3 19.69 20.28 -52.01
C LYS A 3 18.30 20.30 -51.36
N MET A 4 17.36 19.46 -51.83
CA MET A 4 16.01 19.32 -51.25
C MET A 4 15.90 18.22 -50.18
N PHE A 5 16.94 17.40 -49.97
CA PHE A 5 16.91 16.34 -48.94
C PHE A 5 17.20 16.86 -47.53
N LEU A 6 17.98 17.94 -47.41
CA LEU A 6 18.38 18.51 -46.11
C LEU A 6 17.20 19.06 -45.27
N PRO A 7 16.23 19.83 -45.84
CA PRO A 7 15.11 20.34 -45.03
C PRO A 7 14.14 19.24 -44.59
N VAL A 8 14.01 18.16 -45.36
CA VAL A 8 13.13 17.03 -45.04
C VAL A 8 13.65 16.22 -43.83
N ILE A 9 14.97 16.07 -43.71
CA ILE A 9 15.61 15.39 -42.57
C ILE A 9 15.47 16.22 -41.29
N ILE A 10 15.59 17.55 -41.37
CA ILE A 10 15.43 18.45 -40.21
C ILE A 10 13.99 18.45 -39.68
N ILE A 11 13.00 18.40 -40.58
CA ILE A 11 11.58 18.28 -40.19
C ILE A 11 11.30 16.94 -39.50
N PHE A 12 11.93 15.85 -39.94
CA PHE A 12 11.75 14.53 -39.32
C PHE A 12 12.31 14.44 -37.89
N ILE A 13 13.38 15.18 -37.58
CA ILE A 13 13.99 15.24 -36.24
C ILE A 13 13.12 16.08 -35.27
N LEU A 14 12.41 17.10 -35.75
CA LEU A 14 11.54 17.94 -34.91
C LEU A 14 10.21 17.26 -34.55
N PHE A 15 9.74 16.28 -35.35
CA PHE A 15 8.54 15.50 -35.04
C PHE A 15 8.78 14.35 -34.04
N SER A 16 10.02 13.87 -33.87
CA SER A 16 10.33 12.79 -32.92
C SER A 16 10.47 13.25 -31.47
N SER A 17 10.70 14.55 -31.23
CA SER A 17 10.70 15.15 -29.88
C SER A 17 9.30 15.35 -29.28
N GLY A 18 8.23 15.30 -30.07
CA GLY A 18 6.85 15.46 -29.57
C GLY A 18 6.28 14.23 -28.85
N TYR A 19 6.81 13.03 -29.16
CA TYR A 19 6.31 11.76 -28.59
C TYR A 19 7.07 11.31 -27.32
N SER A 20 8.16 11.96 -26.95
CA SER A 20 8.96 11.58 -25.77
C SER A 20 8.49 12.21 -24.46
N GLN A 21 7.50 13.12 -24.48
CA GLN A 21 6.99 13.79 -23.28
C GLN A 21 5.58 13.37 -22.83
N GLN A 22 4.92 12.42 -23.50
CA GLN A 22 3.52 12.07 -23.19
C GLN A 22 3.30 10.72 -22.46
N ARG A 23 4.32 10.17 -21.78
CA ARG A 23 4.15 9.03 -20.84
C ARG A 23 5.02 9.08 -19.59
N MET A 24 5.23 10.27 -19.00
CA MET A 24 5.76 10.39 -17.63
C MET A 24 4.72 11.04 -16.70
N ARG A 25 3.56 10.39 -16.58
CA ARG A 25 2.57 10.68 -15.53
C ARG A 25 1.95 9.42 -14.91
N GLN A 26 2.54 8.26 -15.19
CA GLN A 26 2.11 6.96 -14.71
C GLN A 26 3.34 6.23 -14.17
N GLY A 27 3.67 6.51 -12.92
CA GLY A 27 4.91 6.09 -12.30
C GLY A 27 5.23 7.05 -11.17
N GLN A 28 4.37 7.07 -10.15
CA GLN A 28 4.82 7.52 -8.84
C GLN A 28 6.10 6.72 -8.56
N ASP A 29 7.22 7.42 -8.46
CA ASP A 29 8.54 6.81 -8.33
C ASP A 29 8.44 5.83 -7.14
N GLN A 30 8.39 4.50 -7.38
CA GLN A 30 8.15 3.50 -6.32
C GLN A 30 9.38 3.35 -5.40
N ARG A 31 10.48 4.00 -5.76
CA ARG A 31 11.76 3.96 -5.04
C ARG A 31 11.67 4.33 -3.56
N PRO A 32 10.88 5.34 -3.11
CA PRO A 32 10.74 5.66 -1.70
C PRO A 32 10.02 4.55 -0.91
N LEU A 33 8.98 3.92 -1.46
CA LEU A 33 8.25 2.84 -0.79
C LEU A 33 9.13 1.59 -0.65
N GLN A 34 9.83 1.21 -1.73
CA GLN A 34 10.76 0.07 -1.68
C GLN A 34 11.89 0.28 -0.66
N ARG A 35 12.41 1.52 -0.55
CA ARG A 35 13.41 1.86 0.48
C ARG A 35 12.84 1.73 1.89
N ILE A 36 11.61 2.17 2.11
CA ILE A 36 10.91 2.04 3.40
C ILE A 36 10.76 0.56 3.77
N GLU A 37 10.33 -0.29 2.84
CA GLU A 37 10.19 -1.73 3.06
C GLU A 37 11.53 -2.44 3.34
N GLN A 38 12.60 -2.06 2.64
CA GLN A 38 13.94 -2.58 2.93
C GLN A 38 14.40 -2.20 4.34
N TRP A 39 14.16 -0.95 4.72
CA TRP A 39 14.54 -0.45 6.04
C TRP A 39 13.71 -1.10 7.15
N GLU A 40 12.40 -1.30 6.94
CA GLU A 40 11.52 -2.05 7.84
C GLU A 40 12.07 -3.46 8.11
N ARG A 41 12.43 -4.18 7.05
CA ARG A 41 12.96 -5.56 7.17
C ARG A 41 14.23 -5.60 8.02
N LEU A 42 15.17 -4.68 7.78
CA LEU A 42 16.40 -4.60 8.57
C LEU A 42 16.11 -4.31 10.05
N LYS A 43 15.17 -3.39 10.33
CA LYS A 43 14.78 -3.09 11.71
C LYS A 43 14.04 -4.23 12.40
N LEU A 44 13.23 -5.00 11.68
CA LEU A 44 12.57 -6.17 12.23
C LEU A 44 13.58 -7.24 12.65
N ILE A 45 14.62 -7.49 11.84
CA ILE A 45 15.70 -8.42 12.20
C ILE A 45 16.39 -7.99 13.50
N ASP A 46 16.71 -6.70 13.61
CA ASP A 46 17.38 -6.10 14.77
C ASP A 46 16.51 -6.15 16.04
N VAL A 47 15.31 -5.56 15.99
CA VAL A 47 14.38 -5.45 17.13
C VAL A 47 13.97 -6.80 17.69
N LEU A 48 13.76 -7.77 16.80
CA LEU A 48 13.37 -9.12 17.18
C LEU A 48 14.59 -10.03 17.43
N SER A 49 15.80 -9.56 17.13
CA SER A 49 17.06 -10.31 17.25
C SER A 49 16.98 -11.67 16.54
N LEU A 50 16.53 -11.66 15.29
CA LEU A 50 16.33 -12.88 14.49
C LEU A 50 17.67 -13.41 13.99
N ASN A 51 17.88 -14.72 14.11
CA ASN A 51 18.89 -15.42 13.33
C ASN A 51 18.39 -15.65 11.89
N GLU A 52 19.29 -16.04 10.99
CA GLU A 52 19.01 -16.21 9.56
C GLU A 52 17.83 -17.16 9.29
N GLU A 53 17.85 -18.35 9.91
CA GLU A 53 16.83 -19.38 9.73
C GLU A 53 15.45 -18.89 10.18
N THR A 54 15.40 -18.20 11.32
CA THR A 54 14.17 -17.63 11.89
C THR A 54 13.68 -16.46 11.03
N ALA A 55 14.58 -15.61 10.54
CA ALA A 55 14.24 -14.49 9.67
C ALA A 55 13.61 -14.95 8.36
N ILE A 56 14.17 -15.98 7.70
CA ILE A 56 13.61 -16.54 6.46
C ILE A 56 12.16 -17.01 6.68
N ARG A 57 11.93 -17.81 7.73
CA ARG A 57 10.59 -18.31 8.07
C ARG A 57 9.62 -17.18 8.43
N PHE A 58 10.10 -16.20 9.21
CA PHE A 58 9.30 -15.05 9.63
C PHE A 58 8.83 -14.25 8.41
N PHE A 59 9.74 -13.89 7.50
CA PHE A 59 9.40 -13.10 6.33
C PHE A 59 8.54 -13.88 5.32
N ALA A 60 8.69 -15.20 5.22
CA ALA A 60 7.78 -16.02 4.43
C ALA A 60 6.34 -15.94 4.97
N ARG A 61 6.13 -16.16 6.28
CA ARG A 61 4.80 -16.05 6.91
C ARG A 61 4.23 -14.63 6.84
N ARG A 62 5.09 -13.62 7.04
CA ARG A 62 4.70 -12.21 6.91
C ARG A 62 4.23 -11.90 5.49
N HIS A 63 4.93 -12.38 4.47
CA HIS A 63 4.56 -12.15 3.07
C HIS A 63 3.19 -12.75 2.73
N GLU A 64 2.93 -13.99 3.16
CA GLU A 64 1.62 -14.62 2.98
C GLU A 64 0.50 -13.85 3.69
N ASN A 65 0.73 -13.42 4.94
CA ASN A 65 -0.23 -12.60 5.66
C ASN A 65 -0.45 -11.24 5.00
N GLN A 66 0.60 -10.58 4.51
CA GLN A 66 0.49 -9.31 3.79
C GLN A 66 -0.36 -9.45 2.53
N LYS A 67 -0.22 -10.56 1.79
CA LYS A 67 -1.06 -10.83 0.61
C LYS A 67 -2.53 -10.97 0.99
N LYS A 68 -2.85 -11.79 2.01
CA LYS A 68 -4.23 -11.96 2.50
C LYS A 68 -4.82 -10.66 3.02
N MET A 69 -4.05 -9.94 3.84
CA MET A 69 -4.46 -8.65 4.38
C MET A 69 -4.73 -7.64 3.27
N LYS A 70 -3.88 -7.61 2.24
CA LYS A 70 -4.09 -6.75 1.07
C LYS A 70 -5.40 -7.07 0.36
N GLU A 71 -5.70 -8.34 0.10
CA GLU A 71 -6.95 -8.74 -0.55
C GLU A 71 -8.18 -8.27 0.25
N ILE A 72 -8.16 -8.38 1.58
CA ILE A 72 -9.27 -7.92 2.45
C ILE A 72 -9.37 -6.38 2.45
N LEU A 73 -8.23 -5.68 2.49
CA LEU A 73 -8.21 -4.21 2.45
C LEU A 73 -8.69 -3.66 1.10
N ASP A 74 -8.31 -4.29 -0.01
CA ASP A 74 -8.78 -3.91 -1.35
C ASP A 74 -10.32 -4.06 -1.43
N GLN A 75 -10.87 -5.16 -0.91
CA GLN A 75 -12.33 -5.37 -0.82
C GLN A 75 -13.03 -4.33 0.08
N ARG A 76 -12.40 -3.97 1.20
CA ARG A 76 -12.91 -2.93 2.10
C ARG A 76 -12.97 -1.57 1.40
N ASP A 77 -11.92 -1.22 0.66
CA ASP A 77 -11.84 0.04 -0.06
C ASP A 77 -12.81 0.08 -1.25
N ASP A 78 -13.06 -1.06 -1.93
CA ASP A 78 -14.14 -1.20 -2.91
C ASP A 78 -15.52 -0.98 -2.25
N ALA A 79 -15.79 -1.64 -1.12
CA ALA A 79 -17.07 -1.53 -0.40
C ALA A 79 -17.34 -0.09 0.08
N ILE A 80 -16.31 0.64 0.51
CA ILE A 80 -16.41 2.06 0.88
C ILE A 80 -16.75 2.90 -0.36
N ARG A 81 -16.06 2.69 -1.49
CA ARG A 81 -16.36 3.41 -2.73
C ARG A 81 -17.78 3.18 -3.21
N GLU A 82 -18.26 1.94 -3.16
CA GLU A 82 -19.65 1.64 -3.49
C GLU A 82 -20.65 2.31 -2.55
N LEU A 83 -20.33 2.42 -1.26
CA LEU A 83 -21.17 3.12 -0.30
C LEU A 83 -21.20 4.63 -0.58
N GLU A 84 -20.05 5.24 -0.89
CA GLU A 84 -19.97 6.64 -1.31
C GLU A 84 -20.80 6.91 -2.56
N ASP A 85 -20.69 6.08 -3.59
CA ASP A 85 -21.44 6.22 -4.84
C ASP A 85 -22.94 6.05 -4.59
N TYR A 86 -23.33 5.12 -3.72
CA TYR A 86 -24.72 4.94 -3.32
C TYR A 86 -25.27 6.17 -2.59
N ILE A 87 -24.50 6.78 -1.68
CA ILE A 87 -24.87 8.05 -1.02
C ILE A 87 -25.05 9.16 -2.07
N ARG A 88 -24.10 9.29 -3.00
CA ARG A 88 -24.14 10.32 -4.07
C ARG A 88 -25.32 10.15 -5.03
N SER A 89 -25.81 8.92 -5.21
CA SER A 89 -26.98 8.65 -6.05
C SER A 89 -28.29 9.26 -5.51
N GLY A 90 -28.30 9.71 -4.25
CA GLY A 90 -29.49 10.25 -3.60
C GLY A 90 -30.52 9.20 -3.19
N ASN A 91 -30.24 7.91 -3.41
CA ASN A 91 -31.11 6.81 -3.00
C ASN A 91 -31.23 6.75 -1.47
N GLN A 92 -32.44 6.58 -0.95
CA GLN A 92 -32.77 6.56 0.48
C GLN A 92 -33.24 5.17 0.96
N ASN A 93 -32.90 4.09 0.24
CA ASN A 93 -33.30 2.75 0.66
C ASN A 93 -32.44 2.24 1.84
N ASP A 94 -33.01 2.37 3.04
CA ASP A 94 -32.41 1.94 4.30
C ASP A 94 -31.98 0.46 4.32
N ALA A 95 -32.71 -0.44 3.65
CA ALA A 95 -32.34 -1.85 3.60
C ALA A 95 -31.01 -2.04 2.87
N THR A 96 -30.81 -1.34 1.75
CA THR A 96 -29.56 -1.37 0.99
C THR A 96 -28.41 -0.73 1.76
N PHE A 97 -28.65 0.37 2.49
CA PHE A 97 -27.65 0.94 3.39
C PHE A 97 -27.23 -0.05 4.47
N LYS A 98 -28.20 -0.72 5.10
CA LYS A 98 -27.94 -1.72 6.14
C LYS A 98 -27.11 -2.88 5.61
N ASP A 99 -27.41 -3.38 4.42
CA ASP A 99 -26.67 -4.48 3.80
C ASP A 99 -25.21 -4.08 3.49
N LYS A 100 -24.99 -2.88 2.93
CA LYS A 100 -23.64 -2.35 2.67
C LYS A 100 -22.84 -2.14 3.96
N LEU A 101 -23.47 -1.62 5.01
CA LEU A 101 -22.84 -1.47 6.31
C LEU A 101 -22.48 -2.83 6.94
N ASN A 102 -23.35 -3.82 6.85
CA ASN A 102 -23.08 -5.17 7.35
C ASN A 102 -21.90 -5.82 6.61
N ALA A 103 -21.81 -5.64 5.29
CA ALA A 103 -20.68 -6.11 4.49
C ALA A 103 -19.37 -5.45 4.95
N LEU A 104 -19.37 -4.13 5.17
CA LEU A 104 -18.20 -3.42 5.68
C LEU A 104 -17.78 -3.90 7.09
N LEU A 105 -18.74 -4.08 8.00
CA LEU A 105 -18.46 -4.62 9.35
C LEU A 105 -17.88 -6.05 9.29
N SER A 106 -18.35 -6.88 8.36
CA SER A 106 -17.79 -8.21 8.13
C SER A 106 -16.32 -8.14 7.69
N LEU A 107 -15.98 -7.20 6.80
CA LEU A 107 -14.59 -6.98 6.36
C LEU A 107 -13.70 -6.49 7.51
N GLU A 108 -14.16 -5.57 8.35
CA GLU A 108 -13.42 -5.11 9.53
C GLU A 108 -13.15 -6.25 10.54
N ASN A 109 -14.13 -7.15 10.72
CA ASN A 109 -13.96 -8.35 11.53
C ASN A 109 -12.91 -9.30 10.91
N ASN A 110 -12.92 -9.47 9.59
CA ASN A 110 -11.93 -10.29 8.89
C ASN A 110 -10.52 -9.73 9.00
N ILE A 111 -10.35 -8.39 8.92
CA ILE A 111 -9.06 -7.72 9.16
C ILE A 111 -8.55 -8.04 10.57
N SER A 112 -9.42 -7.87 11.58
CA SER A 112 -9.06 -8.13 12.98
C SER A 112 -8.69 -9.61 13.20
N LYS A 113 -9.45 -10.52 12.62
CA LYS A 113 -9.21 -11.97 12.69
C LYS A 113 -7.93 -12.38 11.99
N GLU A 114 -7.65 -11.85 10.80
CA GLU A 114 -6.42 -12.18 10.08
C GLU A 114 -5.18 -11.63 10.80
N ARG A 115 -5.30 -10.46 11.45
CA ARG A 115 -4.24 -9.95 12.34
C ARG A 115 -4.00 -10.88 13.52
N GLU A 116 -5.05 -11.38 14.17
CA GLU A 116 -4.93 -12.34 15.26
C GLU A 116 -4.27 -13.65 14.76
N ASN A 117 -4.74 -14.20 13.64
CA ASN A 117 -4.21 -15.42 13.04
C ASN A 117 -2.71 -15.31 12.76
N PHE A 118 -2.26 -14.17 12.23
CA PHE A 118 -0.84 -13.92 11.99
C PHE A 118 -0.03 -13.93 13.28
N LEU A 119 -0.45 -13.22 14.33
CA LEU A 119 0.29 -13.21 15.59
C LEU A 119 0.35 -14.60 16.22
N ARG A 120 -0.75 -15.38 16.15
CA ARG A 120 -0.79 -16.76 16.62
C ARG A 120 0.12 -17.68 15.80
N SER A 121 0.18 -17.50 14.49
CA SER A 121 1.02 -18.30 13.59
C SER A 121 2.52 -18.03 13.76
N LEU A 122 2.92 -17.07 14.59
CA LEU A 122 4.32 -16.82 14.95
C LEU A 122 4.74 -17.49 16.26
N SER A 123 3.82 -18.10 17.02
CA SER A 123 4.09 -18.61 18.38
C SER A 123 5.08 -19.79 18.43
N ASP A 124 5.23 -20.53 17.35
CA ASP A 124 6.23 -21.60 17.19
C ASP A 124 7.60 -21.08 16.71
N LEU A 125 7.68 -19.82 16.28
CA LEU A 125 8.88 -19.19 15.73
C LEU A 125 9.47 -18.11 16.65
N LEU A 126 8.61 -17.36 17.33
CA LEU A 126 8.95 -16.19 18.12
C LEU A 126 8.45 -16.36 19.56
N SER A 127 9.25 -15.93 20.52
CA SER A 127 8.82 -15.83 21.92
C SER A 127 7.70 -14.80 22.10
N PRO A 128 6.89 -14.90 23.17
CA PRO A 128 5.87 -13.89 23.48
C PRO A 128 6.44 -12.46 23.56
N MET A 129 7.66 -12.31 24.08
CA MET A 129 8.35 -11.01 24.14
C MET A 129 8.68 -10.47 22.73
N GLN A 130 9.14 -11.32 21.81
CA GLN A 130 9.40 -10.92 20.43
C GLN A 130 8.09 -10.56 19.71
N ILE A 131 7.01 -11.32 19.92
CA ILE A 131 5.69 -10.98 19.35
C ILE A 131 5.20 -9.63 19.89
N ALA A 132 5.36 -9.35 21.18
CA ALA A 132 5.01 -8.06 21.76
C ALA A 132 5.84 -6.92 21.15
N LYS A 133 7.17 -7.11 20.98
CA LYS A 133 8.05 -6.15 20.30
C LYS A 133 7.61 -5.89 18.85
N LEU A 134 7.22 -6.94 18.11
CA LEU A 134 6.69 -6.82 16.75
C LEU A 134 5.46 -5.90 16.73
N VAL A 135 4.48 -6.15 17.61
CA VAL A 135 3.26 -5.34 17.67
C VAL A 135 3.55 -3.87 17.97
N VAL A 136 4.45 -3.60 18.93
CA VAL A 136 4.86 -2.23 19.27
C VAL A 136 5.61 -1.58 18.12
N PHE A 137 6.54 -2.31 17.49
CA PHE A 137 7.31 -1.82 16.35
C PHE A 137 6.41 -1.45 15.18
N GLU A 138 5.50 -2.33 14.75
CA GLU A 138 4.60 -2.05 13.63
C GLU A 138 3.69 -0.85 13.89
N SER A 139 3.21 -0.69 15.12
CA SER A 139 2.37 0.44 15.50
C SER A 139 3.12 1.77 15.34
N ARG A 140 4.36 1.83 15.85
CA ARG A 140 5.23 3.01 15.75
C ARG A 140 5.68 3.27 14.31
N PHE A 141 6.13 2.22 13.61
CA PHE A 141 6.61 2.31 12.24
C PHE A 141 5.53 2.85 11.29
N ARG A 142 4.29 2.34 11.39
CA ARG A 142 3.17 2.87 10.57
C ARG A 142 2.90 4.34 10.84
N LYS A 143 3.00 4.79 12.10
CA LYS A 143 2.84 6.20 12.46
C LYS A 143 3.94 7.06 11.83
N GLU A 144 5.20 6.65 11.99
CA GLU A 144 6.36 7.36 11.44
C GLU A 144 6.35 7.41 9.91
N VAL A 145 6.03 6.29 9.24
CA VAL A 145 5.89 6.25 7.78
C VAL A 145 4.77 7.19 7.32
N ARG A 146 3.61 7.16 7.99
CA ARG A 146 2.50 8.07 7.68
C ARG A 146 2.93 9.52 7.84
N GLU A 147 3.56 9.88 8.95
CA GLU A 147 4.04 11.24 9.20
C GLU A 147 5.12 11.68 8.20
N SER A 148 6.03 10.78 7.81
CA SER A 148 7.07 11.08 6.81
C SER A 148 6.52 11.22 5.40
N LEU A 149 5.45 10.48 5.05
CA LEU A 149 4.80 10.58 3.74
C LEU A 149 3.84 11.79 3.67
N MET A 150 3.06 12.03 4.73
CA MET A 150 2.11 13.14 4.82
C MET A 150 2.79 14.47 5.14
N GLY A 151 3.88 14.50 5.91
CA GLY A 151 4.60 15.71 6.30
C GLY A 151 5.26 16.48 5.15
N LYS A 152 5.28 15.92 3.94
CA LYS A 152 5.67 16.61 2.71
C LYS A 152 4.51 17.31 1.98
N GLY A 153 3.27 17.06 2.37
CA GLY A 153 2.07 17.74 1.88
C GLY A 153 1.45 18.56 3.00
N LYS A 154 1.58 19.89 2.93
CA LYS A 154 0.83 20.84 3.79
C LYS A 154 -0.63 20.36 3.97
N PRO A 155 -1.21 20.42 5.18
CA PRO A 155 -2.64 20.21 5.34
C PRO A 155 -3.43 21.22 4.46
N PRO A 156 -4.66 20.91 4.03
CA PRO A 156 -5.53 21.91 3.44
C PRO A 156 -5.65 23.05 4.47
N LYS A 157 -5.43 24.29 4.02
CA LYS A 157 -5.94 25.42 4.78
C LYS A 157 -7.45 25.36 4.62
N ASP A 158 -8.14 24.95 5.67
CA ASP A 158 -9.57 25.19 5.78
C ASP A 158 -9.75 26.72 5.80
N ASN A 159 -10.33 27.25 4.72
CA ASN A 159 -10.86 28.61 4.63
C ASN A 159 -12.37 28.52 4.76
#